data_AF-A0A9X2IBF2-F1
#
_entry.id   AF-A0A9X2IBF2-F1
#
_cell.length_a   1.000
_cell.length_b   1.000
_cell.length_c   1.000
_cell.angle_alpha   90.00
_cell.angle_beta   90.00
_cell.angle_gamma   90.00
#
_symmetry.space_group_name_H-M   'P 1'
#
loop_
_entity.id
_entity.type
_entity.pdbx_description
1 polymer ?
#
loop_
_entity_poly.entity_id
_entity_poly.type
_entity_poly.pdbx_seq_one_letter_code
_entity_poly.pdbx_strand_id
1 'polypeptide(L)'
;MQDYLDFLVERKVYVSLLMEFLAALAGSLYLIKAQSFGKLRKQFVWFLWSVFIIDILGGYSIWAYFDDYQTFPFLKDSLFTRSFWWYNLAKVYRIIVYCYLLYYLVREAYLRNFIKWGTILFIIYAVYNMVFSGQFFTTYIISTIIAGTFLIVVCVFLYFYDMLVSRYITGFSRNLFNYVFAGVLIWYLVIPPIEIFVNHFIEENELFIEVFATVLRYANILLYGTCILGFYMEYRSKKKSITSVEISSK
;
A
#
# COMPACT_ATOMS: atom_id res chain seq x y z
N MET A 1 -7.20 13.69 -25.80
CA MET A 1 -6.65 14.31 -24.57
C MET A 1 -7.73 14.90 -23.66
N GLN A 2 -8.74 15.61 -24.19
CA GLN A 2 -9.87 16.09 -23.39
C GLN A 2 -10.68 14.92 -22.78
N ASP A 3 -10.97 13.89 -23.57
CA ASP A 3 -11.66 12.67 -23.11
C ASP A 3 -10.91 11.92 -21.99
N TYR A 4 -9.57 11.98 -21.97
CA TYR A 4 -8.75 11.41 -20.90
C TYR A 4 -8.94 12.17 -19.59
N LEU A 5 -8.94 13.51 -19.66
CA LEU A 5 -9.17 14.35 -18.48
C LEU A 5 -10.59 14.18 -17.97
N ASP A 6 -11.57 14.10 -18.86
CA ASP A 6 -12.96 13.87 -18.51
C ASP A 6 -13.13 12.51 -17.82
N PHE A 7 -12.52 11.44 -18.35
CA PHE A 7 -12.50 10.12 -17.71
C PHE A 7 -11.88 10.16 -16.31
N LEU A 8 -10.73 10.81 -16.15
CA LEU A 8 -10.06 10.92 -14.84
C LEU A 8 -10.93 11.64 -13.81
N VAL A 9 -11.60 12.72 -14.24
CA VAL A 9 -12.45 13.55 -13.38
C VAL A 9 -13.75 12.83 -13.04
N GLU A 10 -14.44 12.27 -14.04
CA GLU A 10 -15.72 11.58 -13.90
C GLU A 10 -15.60 10.36 -12.99
N ARG A 11 -14.57 9.53 -13.22
CA ARG A 11 -14.31 8.33 -12.41
C ARG A 11 -13.55 8.61 -11.11
N LYS A 12 -13.14 9.86 -10.89
CA LYS A 12 -12.42 10.32 -9.68
C LYS A 12 -11.16 9.50 -9.39
N VAL A 13 -10.47 9.03 -10.44
CA VAL A 13 -9.26 8.20 -10.32
C VAL A 13 -8.14 8.98 -9.62
N TYR A 14 -8.08 10.29 -9.85
CA TYR A 14 -7.12 11.21 -9.24
C TYR A 14 -7.13 11.21 -7.71
N VAL A 15 -8.22 10.79 -7.06
CA VAL A 15 -8.35 10.82 -5.59
C VAL A 15 -7.36 9.86 -4.93
N SER A 16 -7.19 8.65 -5.47
CA SER A 16 -6.21 7.69 -4.94
C SER A 16 -4.80 8.25 -5.01
N LEU A 17 -4.44 8.79 -6.17
CA LEU A 17 -3.12 9.37 -6.42
C LEU A 17 -2.84 10.59 -5.54
N LEU A 18 -3.85 11.43 -5.33
CA LEU A 18 -3.77 12.58 -4.43
C LEU A 18 -3.53 12.12 -2.98
N MET A 19 -4.24 11.09 -2.51
CA MET A 19 -4.07 10.56 -1.16
C MET A 19 -2.67 9.96 -0.94
N GLU A 20 -2.14 9.25 -1.93
CA GLU A 20 -0.76 8.72 -1.94
C GLU A 20 0.27 9.84 -1.81
N PHE A 21 0.14 10.85 -2.66
CA PHE A 21 1.00 12.02 -2.65
C PHE A 21 0.95 12.75 -1.31
N LEU A 22 -0.24 13.00 -0.77
CA LEU A 22 -0.41 13.65 0.52
C LEU A 22 0.21 12.84 1.66
N ALA A 23 0.10 11.51 1.64
CA ALA A 23 0.74 10.66 2.64
C ALA A 23 2.28 10.69 2.53
N ALA A 24 2.82 10.64 1.32
CA ALA A 24 4.26 10.74 1.08
C ALA A 24 4.81 12.12 1.52
N LEU A 25 4.10 13.21 1.17
CA LEU A 25 4.43 14.56 1.62
C LEU A 25 4.34 14.73 3.14
N ALA A 26 3.29 14.23 3.77
CA ALA A 26 3.15 14.26 5.23
C ALA A 26 4.31 13.52 5.90
N GLY A 27 4.73 12.37 5.35
CA GLY A 27 5.92 11.64 5.77
C GLY A 27 7.21 12.45 5.63
N SER A 28 7.41 13.12 4.50
CA SER A 28 8.56 14.02 4.29
C SER A 28 8.59 15.17 5.30
N LEU A 29 7.45 15.84 5.49
CA LEU A 29 7.31 16.93 6.47
C LEU A 29 7.57 16.44 7.90
N TYR A 30 7.07 15.25 8.23
CA TYR A 30 7.34 14.58 9.49
C TYR A 30 8.86 14.41 9.70
N LEU A 31 9.59 13.87 8.70
CA LEU A 31 11.04 13.64 8.79
C LEU A 31 11.85 14.93 8.94
N ILE A 32 11.44 16.02 8.30
CA ILE A 32 12.10 17.33 8.42
C ILE A 32 11.87 17.92 9.82
N LYS A 33 10.64 17.81 10.35
CA LYS A 33 10.23 18.52 11.57
C LYS A 33 10.66 17.87 12.87
N ALA A 34 10.95 16.57 12.91
CA ALA A 34 11.51 15.99 14.12
C ALA A 34 12.95 15.52 13.92
N GLN A 35 13.81 16.04 14.78
CA GLN A 35 15.20 15.66 14.84
C GLN A 35 15.29 14.18 15.28
N SER A 36 16.19 13.42 14.63
CA SER A 36 16.56 12.03 14.90
C SER A 36 15.47 10.93 14.81
N PHE A 37 14.90 10.70 13.62
CA PHE A 37 14.08 9.50 13.39
C PHE A 37 14.90 8.24 13.12
N GLY A 38 14.44 7.13 13.71
CA GLY A 38 14.96 5.80 13.44
C GLY A 38 14.83 5.40 11.97
N LYS A 39 15.82 4.63 11.48
CA LYS A 39 15.96 4.18 10.09
C LYS A 39 14.65 3.65 9.47
N LEU A 40 13.87 2.91 10.25
CA LEU A 40 12.61 2.31 9.79
C LEU A 40 11.55 3.34 9.33
N ARG A 41 11.43 4.49 10.00
CA ARG A 41 10.47 5.53 9.59
C ARG A 41 10.89 6.19 8.27
N LYS A 42 12.20 6.42 8.09
CA LYS A 42 12.73 6.93 6.82
C LYS A 42 12.44 5.97 5.68
N GLN A 43 12.67 4.68 5.89
CA GLN A 43 12.35 3.63 4.91
C GLN A 43 10.87 3.60 4.57
N PHE A 44 9.98 3.78 5.56
CA PHE A 44 8.54 3.85 5.31
C PHE A 44 8.13 5.05 4.46
N VAL A 45 8.72 6.23 4.70
CA VAL A 45 8.45 7.41 3.85
C VAL A 45 8.93 7.19 2.41
N TRP A 46 10.12 6.60 2.22
CA TRP A 46 10.60 6.22 0.88
C TRP A 46 9.69 5.20 0.20
N PHE A 47 9.11 4.28 0.96
CA PHE A 47 8.10 3.35 0.46
C PHE A 47 6.80 4.07 0.03
N LEU A 48 6.33 5.09 0.75
CA LEU A 48 5.16 5.86 0.31
C LEU A 48 5.42 6.60 -1.00
N TRP A 49 6.62 7.17 -1.16
CA TRP A 49 7.03 7.76 -2.43
C TRP A 49 7.10 6.74 -3.56
N SER A 50 7.62 5.54 -3.30
CA SER A 50 7.68 4.50 -4.34
C SER A 50 6.28 4.03 -4.75
N VAL A 51 5.34 3.92 -3.81
CA VAL A 51 3.93 3.59 -4.12
C VAL A 51 3.30 4.63 -5.05
N PHE A 52 3.44 5.92 -4.72
CA PHE A 52 2.96 7.01 -5.57
C PHE A 52 3.57 6.97 -6.97
N ILE A 53 4.90 6.77 -7.08
CA ILE A 53 5.59 6.68 -8.37
C ILE A 53 5.11 5.47 -9.17
N ILE A 54 4.95 4.31 -8.52
CA ILE A 54 4.44 3.10 -9.16
C ILE A 54 3.06 3.35 -9.77
N ASP A 55 2.17 4.04 -9.06
CA ASP A 55 0.81 4.26 -9.55
C ASP A 55 0.74 5.34 -10.64
N ILE A 56 1.60 6.37 -10.59
CA ILE A 56 1.79 7.28 -11.73
C ILE A 56 2.24 6.51 -12.96
N LEU A 57 3.30 5.71 -12.83
CA LEU A 57 3.88 5.00 -13.96
C LEU A 57 2.87 4.01 -14.53
N GLY A 58 2.12 3.29 -13.70
CA GLY A 58 1.10 2.33 -14.12
C GLY A 58 -0.07 2.93 -14.92
N GLY A 59 -0.26 4.26 -14.84
CA GLY A 59 -1.26 5.01 -15.61
C GLY A 59 -0.95 5.14 -17.12
N TYR A 60 0.24 4.70 -17.58
CA TYR A 60 0.61 4.76 -18.99
C TYR A 60 -0.38 4.03 -19.90
N SER A 61 -1.00 2.94 -19.43
CA SER A 61 -1.92 2.13 -20.22
C SER A 61 -3.23 2.87 -20.50
N ILE A 62 -3.72 3.65 -19.53
CA ILE A 62 -4.89 4.51 -19.68
C ILE A 62 -4.57 5.65 -20.65
N TRP A 63 -3.40 6.28 -20.49
CA TRP A 63 -2.96 7.33 -21.41
C TRP A 63 -2.89 6.83 -22.84
N ALA A 64 -2.22 5.69 -23.08
CA ALA A 64 -2.04 5.11 -24.41
C ALA A 64 -3.38 4.77 -25.07
N TYR A 65 -4.38 4.30 -24.30
CA TYR A 65 -5.72 4.03 -24.80
C TYR A 65 -6.42 5.29 -25.32
N PHE A 66 -6.45 6.38 -24.54
CA PHE A 66 -7.13 7.62 -24.93
C PHE A 66 -6.39 8.45 -25.97
N ASP A 67 -5.11 8.18 -26.17
CA ASP A 67 -4.28 8.78 -27.20
C ASP A 67 -4.26 7.94 -28.50
N ASP A 68 -5.08 6.87 -28.59
CA ASP A 68 -5.07 5.87 -29.66
C ASP A 68 -3.64 5.42 -30.04
N TYR A 69 -2.80 5.24 -29.02
CA TYR A 69 -1.41 4.82 -29.11
C TYR A 69 -0.50 5.74 -29.96
N GLN A 70 -0.84 7.00 -30.17
CA GLN A 70 -0.01 7.93 -30.95
C GLN A 70 1.34 8.24 -30.27
N THR A 71 1.34 8.47 -28.95
CA THR A 71 2.55 8.75 -28.16
C THR A 71 3.46 7.52 -28.09
N PHE A 72 2.87 6.32 -27.98
CA PHE A 72 3.60 5.05 -27.81
C PHE A 72 3.07 3.95 -28.76
N PRO A 73 3.32 4.04 -30.08
CA PRO A 73 2.75 3.11 -31.06
C PRO A 73 3.18 1.66 -30.84
N PHE A 74 4.39 1.45 -30.30
CA PHE A 74 4.94 0.13 -30.00
C PHE A 74 4.13 -0.64 -28.93
N LEU A 75 3.22 0.03 -28.20
CA LEU A 75 2.40 -0.62 -27.18
C LEU A 75 1.15 -1.31 -27.73
N LYS A 76 0.62 -0.90 -28.90
CA LYS A 76 -0.74 -1.26 -29.38
C LYS A 76 -0.97 -2.77 -29.50
N ASP A 77 0.06 -3.51 -29.89
CA ASP A 77 0.02 -4.97 -30.08
C ASP A 77 1.04 -5.73 -29.20
N SER A 78 1.50 -5.09 -28.12
CA SER A 78 2.53 -5.67 -27.24
C SER A 78 1.92 -6.40 -26.04
N LEU A 79 2.70 -7.26 -25.39
CA LEU A 79 2.30 -7.82 -24.08
C LEU A 79 2.18 -6.75 -22.98
N PHE A 80 2.62 -5.52 -23.25
CA PHE A 80 2.64 -4.39 -22.33
C PHE A 80 1.51 -3.39 -22.58
N THR A 81 0.57 -3.67 -23.48
CA THR A 81 -0.60 -2.81 -23.73
C THR A 81 -1.37 -2.52 -22.44
N ARG A 82 -1.59 -3.56 -21.63
CA ARG A 82 -2.22 -3.48 -20.31
C ARG A 82 -1.15 -3.43 -19.21
N SER A 83 -1.41 -2.72 -18.13
CA SER A 83 -0.48 -2.59 -17.00
C SER A 83 -0.58 -3.73 -15.97
N PHE A 84 -1.15 -4.89 -16.34
CA PHE A 84 -1.31 -6.04 -15.43
C PHE A 84 0.04 -6.54 -14.88
N TRP A 85 1.05 -6.68 -15.73
CA TRP A 85 2.40 -7.09 -15.33
C TRP A 85 3.00 -6.16 -14.27
N TRP A 86 2.83 -4.84 -14.48
CA TRP A 86 3.32 -3.80 -13.59
C TRP A 86 2.66 -3.88 -12.22
N TYR A 87 1.33 -4.02 -12.19
CA TYR A 87 0.58 -4.13 -10.95
C TYR A 87 0.74 -5.49 -10.26
N ASN A 88 0.96 -6.58 -11.01
CA ASN A 88 1.34 -7.88 -10.45
C ASN A 88 2.66 -7.77 -9.67
N LEU A 89 3.67 -7.09 -10.23
CA LEU A 89 4.94 -6.79 -9.53
C LEU A 89 4.72 -5.86 -8.33
N ALA A 90 3.96 -4.79 -8.52
CA ALA A 90 3.68 -3.81 -7.48
C ALA A 90 2.99 -4.43 -6.25
N LYS A 91 2.03 -5.33 -6.46
CA LYS A 91 1.32 -6.04 -5.37
C LYS A 91 2.29 -6.87 -4.53
N VAL A 92 3.17 -7.64 -5.18
CA VAL A 92 4.20 -8.43 -4.49
C VAL A 92 5.18 -7.52 -3.75
N TYR A 93 5.65 -6.45 -4.40
CA TYR A 93 6.52 -5.46 -3.77
C TYR A 93 5.92 -4.86 -2.50
N ARG A 94 4.65 -4.41 -2.54
CA ARG A 94 3.94 -3.84 -1.38
C ARG A 94 3.88 -4.82 -0.22
N ILE A 95 3.50 -6.08 -0.48
CA ILE A 95 3.44 -7.13 0.55
C ILE A 95 4.82 -7.36 1.18
N ILE A 96 5.87 -7.49 0.37
CA ILE A 96 7.24 -7.69 0.86
C ILE A 96 7.66 -6.53 1.77
N VAL A 97 7.41 -5.29 1.37
CA VAL A 97 7.79 -4.12 2.18
C VAL A 97 6.99 -4.06 3.48
N TYR A 98 5.68 -4.33 3.46
CA TYR A 98 4.90 -4.37 4.69
C TYR A 98 5.38 -5.49 5.65
N CYS A 99 5.65 -6.69 5.14
CA CYS A 99 6.22 -7.77 5.94
C CYS A 99 7.61 -7.44 6.49
N TYR A 100 8.45 -6.76 5.70
CA TYR A 100 9.75 -6.23 6.15
C TYR A 100 9.57 -5.26 7.32
N LEU A 101 8.65 -4.30 7.21
CA LEU A 101 8.37 -3.34 8.28
C LEU A 101 7.90 -4.06 9.55
N LEU A 102 6.96 -5.02 9.42
CA LEU A 102 6.45 -5.82 10.53
C LEU A 102 7.55 -6.65 11.20
N TYR A 103 8.46 -7.24 10.43
CA TYR A 103 9.60 -7.99 10.95
C TYR A 103 10.46 -7.16 11.91
N TYR A 104 10.70 -5.88 11.63
CA TYR A 104 11.46 -4.99 12.52
C TYR A 104 10.65 -4.41 13.68
N LEU A 105 9.32 -4.49 13.63
CA LEU A 105 8.44 -3.99 14.67
C LEU A 105 8.10 -5.04 15.72
N VAL A 106 8.02 -6.30 15.32
CA VAL A 106 7.75 -7.43 16.21
C VAL A 106 8.96 -7.72 17.09
N ARG A 107 8.71 -7.87 18.39
CA ARG A 107 9.77 -8.05 19.40
C ARG A 107 10.07 -9.51 19.65
N GLU A 108 9.04 -10.35 19.68
CA GLU A 108 9.20 -11.77 19.92
C GLU A 108 9.92 -12.46 18.76
N ALA A 109 10.98 -13.21 19.09
CA ALA A 109 11.87 -13.80 18.09
C ALA A 109 11.17 -14.88 17.24
N TYR A 110 10.27 -15.67 17.86
CA TYR A 110 9.53 -16.71 17.14
C TYR A 110 8.56 -16.11 16.12
N LEU A 111 7.86 -15.02 16.47
CA LEU A 111 6.98 -14.28 15.55
C LEU A 111 7.76 -13.63 14.41
N ARG A 112 8.92 -13.02 14.69
CA ARG A 112 9.81 -12.50 13.65
C ARG A 112 10.26 -13.59 12.67
N ASN A 113 10.63 -14.76 13.18
CA ASN A 113 11.05 -15.88 12.34
C ASN A 113 9.89 -16.37 11.46
N PHE A 114 8.67 -16.44 11.99
CA PHE A 114 7.48 -16.75 11.21
C PHE A 114 7.28 -15.75 10.06
N ILE A 115 7.34 -14.44 10.33
CA ILE A 115 7.22 -13.40 9.30
C ILE A 115 8.32 -13.54 8.24
N LYS A 116 9.58 -13.75 8.66
CA LYS A 116 10.72 -13.91 7.76
C LYS A 116 10.53 -15.09 6.81
N TRP A 117 10.25 -16.28 7.36
CA TRP A 117 10.10 -17.50 6.56
C TRP A 117 8.83 -17.48 5.70
N GLY A 118 7.72 -16.95 6.23
CA GLY A 118 6.49 -16.76 5.47
C GLY A 118 6.68 -15.81 4.28
N THR A 119 7.45 -14.73 4.47
CA THR A 119 7.78 -13.78 3.38
C THR A 119 8.66 -14.44 2.32
N ILE A 120 9.68 -15.19 2.72
CA ILE A 120 10.55 -15.92 1.76
C ILE A 120 9.73 -16.92 0.95
N LEU A 121 8.88 -17.71 1.61
CA LEU A 121 8.02 -18.68 0.95
C LEU A 121 7.05 -17.99 -0.03
N PHE A 122 6.45 -16.87 0.38
CA PHE A 122 5.58 -16.08 -0.49
C PHE A 122 6.32 -15.53 -1.70
N ILE A 123 7.55 -15.03 -1.56
CA ILE A 123 8.35 -14.55 -2.71
C ILE A 123 8.58 -15.68 -3.71
N ILE A 124 9.01 -16.85 -3.24
CA ILE A 124 9.24 -18.02 -4.10
C ILE A 124 7.94 -18.40 -4.82
N TYR A 125 6.82 -18.44 -4.09
CA TYR A 125 5.51 -18.74 -4.63
C TYR A 125 5.05 -17.70 -5.67
N ALA A 126 5.22 -16.41 -5.39
CA ALA A 126 4.83 -15.33 -6.29
C ALA A 126 5.64 -15.37 -7.59
N VAL A 127 6.97 -15.55 -7.49
CA VAL A 127 7.85 -15.70 -8.67
C VAL A 127 7.47 -16.93 -9.48
N TYR A 128 7.21 -18.07 -8.82
CA TYR A 128 6.72 -19.28 -9.49
C TYR A 128 5.44 -18.99 -10.29
N ASN A 129 4.44 -18.36 -9.68
CA ASN A 129 3.21 -18.03 -10.40
C ASN A 129 3.44 -17.03 -11.54
N MET A 130 4.31 -16.02 -11.36
CA MET A 130 4.62 -15.05 -12.41
C MET A 130 5.26 -15.69 -13.65
N VAL A 131 6.11 -16.71 -13.44
CA VAL A 131 6.81 -17.41 -14.55
C VAL A 131 5.92 -18.47 -15.19
N PHE A 132 5.19 -19.26 -14.40
CA PHE A 132 4.54 -20.49 -14.89
C PHE A 132 3.03 -20.38 -15.13
N SER A 133 2.33 -19.36 -14.61
CA SER A 133 0.86 -19.29 -14.74
C SER A 133 0.38 -18.89 -16.13
N GLY A 134 1.22 -18.24 -16.95
CA GLY A 134 0.80 -17.59 -18.19
C GLY A 134 -0.10 -16.37 -18.02
N GLN A 135 -0.45 -16.00 -16.77
CA GLN A 135 -1.37 -14.90 -16.46
C GLN A 135 -0.69 -13.55 -16.27
N PHE A 136 0.65 -13.54 -16.13
CA PHE A 136 1.41 -12.38 -15.67
C PHE A 136 1.17 -11.09 -16.47
N PHE A 137 1.04 -11.19 -17.80
CA PHE A 137 0.80 -10.04 -18.68
C PHE A 137 -0.69 -9.79 -18.97
N THR A 138 -1.55 -10.77 -18.75
CA THR A 138 -2.93 -10.76 -19.27
C THR A 138 -3.97 -10.45 -18.19
N THR A 139 -3.72 -10.81 -16.94
CA THR A 139 -4.65 -10.58 -15.83
C THR A 139 -3.91 -10.51 -14.49
N TYR A 140 -4.64 -10.22 -13.42
CA TYR A 140 -4.11 -10.34 -12.07
C TYR A 140 -3.97 -11.80 -11.67
N ILE A 141 -2.82 -12.14 -11.06
CA ILE A 141 -2.57 -13.50 -10.59
C ILE A 141 -3.31 -13.71 -9.26
N ILE A 142 -4.54 -14.22 -9.35
CA ILE A 142 -5.46 -14.40 -8.22
C ILE A 142 -4.84 -15.23 -7.09
N SER A 143 -4.14 -16.31 -7.44
CA SER A 143 -3.46 -17.18 -6.46
C SER A 143 -2.43 -16.42 -5.62
N THR A 144 -1.67 -15.50 -6.24
CA THR A 144 -0.69 -14.65 -5.56
C THR A 144 -1.37 -13.59 -4.70
N ILE A 145 -2.49 -13.02 -5.16
CA ILE A 145 -3.29 -12.07 -4.38
C ILE A 145 -3.82 -12.74 -3.10
N ILE A 146 -4.40 -13.94 -3.20
CA ILE A 146 -4.95 -14.66 -2.04
C ILE A 146 -3.84 -15.01 -1.06
N ALA A 147 -2.75 -15.64 -1.51
CA ALA A 147 -1.64 -16.02 -0.66
C ALA A 147 -0.99 -14.82 0.03
N GLY A 148 -0.81 -13.73 -0.72
CA GLY A 148 -0.23 -12.49 -0.24
C GLY A 148 -1.11 -11.78 0.80
N THR A 149 -2.41 -11.74 0.54
CA THR A 149 -3.42 -11.18 1.46
C THR A 149 -3.45 -11.96 2.77
N PHE A 150 -3.47 -13.30 2.69
CA PHE A 150 -3.44 -14.14 3.87
C PHE A 150 -2.17 -13.90 4.69
N LEU A 151 -1.00 -13.86 4.04
CA LEU A 151 0.27 -13.59 4.70
C LEU A 151 0.23 -12.25 5.44
N ILE A 152 -0.13 -11.15 4.76
CA ILE A 152 -0.07 -9.82 5.39
C ILE A 152 -1.07 -9.69 6.54
N VAL A 153 -2.29 -10.22 6.38
CA VAL A 153 -3.31 -10.20 7.44
C VAL A 153 -2.80 -10.94 8.68
N VAL A 154 -2.23 -12.14 8.51
CA VAL A 154 -1.63 -12.90 9.61
C VAL A 154 -0.48 -12.11 10.24
N CYS A 155 0.45 -11.57 9.45
CA CYS A 155 1.57 -10.80 9.99
C CYS A 155 1.12 -9.56 10.78
N VAL A 156 0.08 -8.86 10.35
CA VAL A 156 -0.49 -7.73 11.07
C VAL A 156 -1.15 -8.17 12.37
N PHE A 157 -1.88 -9.29 12.38
CA PHE A 157 -2.42 -9.86 13.62
C PHE A 157 -1.31 -10.25 14.60
N LEU A 158 -0.23 -10.89 14.13
CA LEU A 158 0.91 -11.24 14.97
C LEU A 158 1.57 -9.99 15.57
N TYR A 159 1.66 -8.89 14.82
CA TYR A 159 2.16 -7.62 15.32
C TYR A 159 1.28 -7.02 16.42
N PHE A 160 -0.05 -6.99 16.21
CA PHE A 160 -0.94 -6.50 17.26
C PHE A 160 -0.95 -7.42 18.49
N TYR A 161 -0.85 -8.73 18.29
CA TYR A 161 -0.71 -9.69 19.38
C TYR A 161 0.58 -9.46 20.21
N ASP A 162 1.74 -9.39 19.57
CA ASP A 162 3.04 -9.09 20.19
C ASP A 162 2.97 -7.81 21.04
N MET A 163 2.37 -6.78 20.46
CA MET A 163 2.18 -5.50 21.13
C MET A 163 1.26 -5.60 22.35
N LEU A 164 0.12 -6.29 22.26
CA LEU A 164 -0.84 -6.46 23.35
C LEU A 164 -0.25 -7.24 24.53
N VAL A 165 0.47 -8.32 24.25
CA VAL A 165 1.09 -9.18 25.29
C VAL A 165 2.21 -8.47 26.02
N SER A 166 2.95 -7.59 25.34
CA SER A 166 4.17 -6.96 25.88
C SER A 166 3.95 -5.98 27.07
N ARG A 167 2.72 -5.81 27.59
CA ARG A 167 2.34 -4.83 28.64
C ARG A 167 2.60 -3.36 28.28
N TYR A 168 2.95 -3.05 27.03
CA TYR A 168 3.19 -1.69 26.50
C TYR A 168 1.93 -1.01 25.92
N ILE A 169 0.74 -1.36 26.40
CA ILE A 169 -0.55 -0.82 25.90
C ILE A 169 -0.58 0.72 25.97
N THR A 170 0.10 1.33 26.95
CA THR A 170 0.20 2.79 27.12
C THR A 170 0.94 3.52 25.98
N GLY A 171 1.64 2.79 25.09
CA GLY A 171 2.31 3.32 23.90
C GLY A 171 1.51 3.24 22.60
N PHE A 172 0.31 2.63 22.60
CA PHE A 172 -0.44 2.35 21.36
C PHE A 172 -0.68 3.61 20.52
N SER A 173 -1.22 4.67 21.13
CA SER A 173 -1.57 5.90 20.43
C SER A 173 -0.36 6.73 19.99
N ARG A 174 0.85 6.38 20.43
CA ARG A 174 2.08 7.14 20.19
C ARG A 174 2.90 6.62 19.02
N ASN A 175 2.68 5.40 18.56
CA ASN A 175 3.48 4.78 17.50
C ASN A 175 2.77 4.92 16.15
N LEU A 176 3.45 5.54 15.18
CA LEU A 176 3.02 5.67 13.78
C LEU A 176 2.50 4.35 13.21
N PHE A 177 3.25 3.26 13.43
CA PHE A 177 3.00 1.99 12.76
C PHE A 177 1.70 1.32 13.21
N ASN A 178 1.18 1.64 14.40
CA ASN A 178 -0.12 1.12 14.84
C ASN A 178 -1.26 1.64 13.95
N TYR A 179 -1.22 2.92 13.58
CA TYR A 179 -2.21 3.53 12.68
C TYR A 179 -2.06 2.98 11.27
N VAL A 180 -0.82 2.91 10.77
CA VAL A 180 -0.52 2.37 9.44
C VAL A 180 -1.04 0.95 9.29
N PHE A 181 -0.71 0.05 10.23
CA PHE A 181 -1.11 -1.35 10.11
C PHE A 181 -2.60 -1.59 10.39
N ALA A 182 -3.28 -0.69 11.11
CA ALA A 182 -4.75 -0.72 11.17
C ALA A 182 -5.36 -0.41 9.79
N GLY A 183 -4.84 0.60 9.10
CA GLY A 183 -5.25 0.91 7.73
C GLY A 183 -4.93 -0.21 6.74
N VAL A 184 -3.72 -0.79 6.82
CA VAL A 184 -3.31 -1.93 5.98
C VAL A 184 -4.22 -3.13 6.21
N LEU A 185 -4.55 -3.46 7.47
CA LEU A 185 -5.46 -4.56 7.78
C LEU A 185 -6.83 -4.36 7.13
N ILE A 186 -7.42 -3.18 7.29
CA ILE A 186 -8.73 -2.86 6.70
C ILE A 186 -8.66 -2.93 5.18
N TRP A 187 -7.63 -2.35 4.57
CA TRP A 187 -7.45 -2.35 3.11
C TRP A 187 -7.36 -3.78 2.55
N TYR A 188 -6.53 -4.64 3.14
CA TYR A 188 -6.35 -6.02 2.69
C TYR A 188 -7.52 -6.95 3.02
N LEU A 189 -8.38 -6.61 3.96
CA LEU A 189 -9.63 -7.35 4.20
C LEU A 189 -10.75 -6.94 3.24
N VAL A 190 -10.70 -5.74 2.67
CA VAL A 190 -11.77 -5.19 1.82
C VAL A 190 -11.46 -5.34 0.33
N ILE A 191 -10.25 -4.95 -0.11
CA ILE A 191 -9.94 -4.84 -1.55
C ILE A 191 -9.67 -6.18 -2.24
N PRO A 192 -8.77 -7.05 -1.73
CA PRO A 192 -8.48 -8.32 -2.38
C PRO A 192 -9.71 -9.21 -2.65
N PRO A 193 -10.69 -9.36 -1.75
CA PRO A 193 -11.91 -10.11 -2.04
C PRO A 193 -12.67 -9.58 -3.27
N ILE A 194 -12.69 -8.27 -3.46
CA ILE A 194 -13.36 -7.64 -4.61
C ILE A 194 -12.51 -7.84 -5.89
N GLU A 195 -11.18 -7.75 -5.79
CA GLU A 195 -10.27 -7.99 -6.92
C GLU A 195 -10.36 -9.41 -7.49
N ILE A 196 -10.75 -10.41 -6.68
CA ILE A 196 -11.00 -11.77 -7.19
C ILE A 196 -12.10 -11.77 -8.27
N PHE A 197 -13.04 -10.84 -8.18
CA PHE A 197 -14.14 -10.69 -9.14
C PHE A 197 -13.80 -9.77 -10.31
N VAL A 198 -12.53 -9.35 -10.49
CA VAL A 198 -12.14 -8.41 -11.57
C VAL A 198 -12.52 -8.89 -12.98
N ASN A 199 -12.72 -10.19 -13.20
CA ASN A 199 -13.21 -10.71 -14.48
C ASN A 199 -14.63 -10.24 -14.83
N HIS A 200 -15.39 -9.72 -13.86
CA HIS A 200 -16.70 -9.08 -14.08
C HIS A 200 -16.57 -7.58 -14.39
N PHE A 201 -15.34 -7.04 -14.45
CA PHE A 201 -15.04 -5.67 -14.86
C PHE A 201 -15.09 -5.56 -16.40
N ILE A 202 -16.30 -5.65 -16.94
CA ILE A 202 -16.62 -5.52 -18.37
C ILE A 202 -17.49 -4.26 -18.52
N GLU A 203 -17.37 -3.55 -19.63
CA GLU A 203 -18.12 -2.30 -19.90
C GLU A 203 -19.64 -2.47 -19.71
N GLU A 204 -20.16 -3.66 -20.02
CA GLU A 204 -21.58 -4.02 -19.87
C GLU A 204 -22.05 -4.09 -18.40
N ASN A 205 -21.13 -4.18 -17.44
CA ASN A 205 -21.43 -4.26 -16.00
C ASN A 205 -21.01 -2.97 -15.28
N GLU A 206 -21.65 -1.87 -15.64
CA GLU A 206 -21.40 -0.55 -15.07
C GLU A 206 -21.52 -0.51 -13.54
N LEU A 207 -22.47 -1.27 -12.97
CA LEU A 207 -22.70 -1.34 -11.53
C LEU A 207 -21.50 -1.94 -10.79
N PHE A 208 -20.88 -3.00 -11.33
CA PHE A 208 -19.66 -3.55 -10.74
C PHE A 208 -18.50 -2.56 -10.83
N ILE A 209 -18.35 -1.87 -11.96
CA ILE A 209 -17.30 -0.85 -12.15
C ILE A 209 -17.45 0.27 -11.11
N GLU A 210 -18.67 0.78 -10.91
CA GLU A 210 -18.95 1.85 -9.96
C GLU A 210 -18.69 1.42 -8.51
N VAL A 211 -19.16 0.23 -8.12
CA VAL A 211 -18.92 -0.34 -6.79
C VAL A 211 -17.43 -0.55 -6.56
N PHE A 212 -16.73 -1.18 -7.50
CA PHE A 212 -15.30 -1.44 -7.42
C PHE A 212 -14.52 -0.13 -7.24
N ALA A 213 -14.73 0.84 -8.12
CA ALA A 213 -14.03 2.12 -8.08
C ALA A 213 -14.33 2.89 -6.78
N THR A 214 -15.57 2.83 -6.31
CA THR A 214 -16.00 3.52 -5.08
C THR A 214 -15.37 2.89 -3.83
N VAL A 215 -15.41 1.57 -3.70
CA VAL A 215 -14.80 0.87 -2.56
C VAL A 215 -13.29 1.06 -2.57
N LEU A 216 -12.62 0.92 -3.72
CA LEU A 216 -11.18 1.15 -3.85
C LEU A 216 -10.80 2.58 -3.43
N ARG A 217 -11.55 3.58 -3.89
CA ARG A 217 -11.32 4.99 -3.53
C ARG A 217 -11.41 5.21 -2.02
N TYR A 218 -12.47 4.72 -1.36
CA TYR A 218 -12.62 4.90 0.08
C TYR A 218 -11.61 4.09 0.89
N ALA A 219 -11.24 2.88 0.44
CA ALA A 219 -10.18 2.10 1.07
C ALA A 219 -8.82 2.81 0.99
N ASN A 220 -8.50 3.42 -0.16
CA ASN A 220 -7.28 4.21 -0.34
C ASN A 220 -7.30 5.47 0.54
N ILE A 221 -8.42 6.21 0.59
CA ILE A 221 -8.58 7.34 1.50
C ILE A 221 -8.32 6.92 2.95
N LEU A 222 -8.88 5.78 3.38
CA LEU A 222 -8.68 5.26 4.72
C LEU A 222 -7.22 4.87 4.98
N LEU A 223 -6.61 4.07 4.09
CA LEU A 223 -5.23 3.61 4.24
C LEU A 223 -4.27 4.80 4.35
N TYR A 224 -4.24 5.68 3.36
CA TYR A 224 -3.32 6.81 3.35
C TYR A 224 -3.68 7.87 4.39
N GLY A 225 -4.97 8.02 4.72
CA GLY A 225 -5.45 8.83 5.84
C GLY A 225 -4.87 8.36 7.17
N THR A 226 -4.87 7.04 7.45
CA THR A 226 -4.25 6.48 8.66
C THR A 226 -2.74 6.66 8.69
N CYS A 227 -2.05 6.63 7.54
CA CYS A 227 -0.63 6.98 7.46
C CYS A 227 -0.37 8.43 7.88
N ILE A 228 -1.15 9.38 7.33
CA ILE A 228 -1.05 10.82 7.67
C ILE A 228 -1.35 11.04 9.15
N LEU A 229 -2.43 10.44 9.67
CA LEU A 229 -2.78 10.51 11.08
C LEU A 229 -1.68 9.93 11.98
N GLY A 230 -1.09 8.80 11.60
CA GLY A 230 0.01 8.19 12.34
C GLY A 230 1.24 9.10 12.42
N PHE A 231 1.60 9.78 11.31
CA PHE A 231 2.70 10.74 11.31
C PHE A 231 2.42 11.92 12.25
N TYR A 232 1.21 12.46 12.17
CA TYR A 232 0.77 13.57 13.02
C TYR A 232 0.78 13.20 14.51
N MET A 233 0.24 12.03 14.86
CA MET A 233 0.13 11.58 16.25
C MET A 233 1.49 11.29 16.88
N GLU A 234 2.39 10.61 16.17
CA GLU A 234 3.75 10.33 16.67
C GLU A 234 4.55 11.65 16.82
N TYR A 235 4.43 12.58 15.86
CA TYR A 235 5.04 13.91 15.96
C TYR A 235 4.56 14.69 17.19
N ARG A 236 3.23 14.77 17.39
CA ARG A 236 2.62 15.48 18.53
C ARG A 236 3.04 14.85 19.87
N SER A 237 3.07 13.53 19.94
CA SER A 237 3.49 12.82 21.15
C SER A 237 4.95 13.14 21.51
N LYS A 238 5.86 13.16 20.54
CA LYS A 238 7.28 13.49 20.77
C LYS A 238 7.47 14.94 21.19
N LYS A 239 6.75 15.87 20.57
CA LYS A 239 6.81 17.29 20.95
C LYS A 239 6.42 17.48 22.42
N LYS A 240 5.32 16.85 22.86
CA LYS A 240 4.86 16.92 24.25
C LYS A 240 5.90 16.38 25.24
N SER A 241 6.59 15.27 24.91
CA SER A 241 7.62 14.71 25.79
C SER A 241 8.85 15.61 25.93
N ILE A 242 9.26 16.32 24.88
CA ILE A 242 10.41 17.24 24.94
C ILE A 242 10.07 18.43 25.85
N THR A 243 8.90 19.05 25.64
CA THR A 243 8.46 20.19 26.45
C THR A 243 8.31 19.83 27.94
N SER A 244 7.86 18.62 28.27
CA SER A 244 7.78 18.21 29.69
C SER A 244 9.14 18.03 30.36
N VAL A 245 10.17 17.62 29.62
CA VAL A 245 11.52 17.47 30.16
C VAL A 245 12.16 18.83 30.43
N GLU A 246 12.00 19.80 29.53
CA GLU A 246 12.52 21.17 29.69
C GLU A 246 11.90 21.91 30.89
N ILE A 247 10.63 21.64 31.20
CA ILE A 247 9.94 22.23 32.36
C ILE A 247 10.42 21.59 33.68
N SER A 248 10.73 20.29 33.69
CA SER A 248 11.22 19.60 34.89
C SER A 248 12.69 19.90 35.23
N SER A 249 13.45 20.47 34.29
CA SER A 249 14.86 20.85 34.47
C SER A 249 15.06 22.31 34.89
N LYS A 250 13.98 23.06 35.12
CA LYS A 250 13.99 24.45 35.63
C LYS A 250 13.42 24.49 37.03
#